data_AF-A0A0L7LQH2-F1
#
_entry.id   AF-A0A0L7LQH2-F1
#
_cell.length_a   1.000
_cell.length_b   1.000
_cell.length_c   1.000
_cell.angle_alpha   90.00
_cell.angle_beta   90.00
_cell.angle_gamma   90.00
#
_symmetry.space_group_name_H-M   'P 1'
#
loop_
_entity.id
_entity.type
_entity.pdbx_description
1 polymer ?
#
loop_
_entity_poly.entity_id
_entity_poly.type
_entity_poly.pdbx_seq_one_letter_code
_entity_poly.pdbx_strand_id
1 'polypeptide(L)' 'MPVDVVDNYIYLGHKITLGIENQTAEVERRISQAWAAFGANKRIMRGKLHLKINAKVFEQCIMPVFTYGTETMSLTK' A
#
# COMPACT_ATOMS: atom_id res chain seq x y z
N MET A 1 21.46 -25.23 9.48
CA MET A 1 20.91 -23.89 9.72
C MET A 1 19.59 -24.09 10.44
N PRO A 2 19.40 -23.61 11.68
CA PRO A 2 18.11 -23.73 12.35
C PRO A 2 17.07 -22.87 11.60
N VAL A 3 15.85 -23.40 11.46
CA VAL A 3 14.71 -22.70 10.84
C VAL A 3 13.87 -22.13 11.97
N ASP A 4 13.74 -20.81 12.02
CA ASP A 4 12.88 -20.14 12.99
C ASP A 4 11.44 -20.09 12.46
N VAL A 5 10.50 -20.56 13.28
CA VAL A 5 9.07 -20.46 12.99
C VAL A 5 8.55 -19.15 13.56
N VAL A 6 8.11 -18.24 12.70
CA VAL A 6 7.58 -16.91 13.07
C VAL A 6 6.18 -16.71 12.52
N ASP A 7 5.29 -16.12 13.33
CA ASP A 7 3.90 -15.86 12.94
C ASP A 7 3.75 -14.73 11.91
N ASN A 8 4.70 -13.79 11.93
CA ASN A 8 4.69 -12.62 11.06
C ASN A 8 6.11 -12.37 10.52
N TYR A 9 6.23 -12.20 9.20
CA TYR A 9 7.50 -11.96 8.54
C TYR A 9 7.38 -10.82 7.54
N ILE A 10 8.32 -9.88 7.52
CA ILE A 10 8.35 -8.81 6.51
C ILE A 10 9.26 -9.26 5.38
N TYR A 11 8.67 -9.61 4.23
CA TYR A 11 9.40 -9.97 3.03
C TYR A 11 9.20 -8.90 1.95
N LEU A 12 10.28 -8.29 1.48
CA LEU A 12 10.25 -7.22 0.46
C LEU A 12 9.26 -6.09 0.78
N GLY A 13 9.10 -5.79 2.07
CA GLY A 13 8.17 -4.77 2.55
C GLY A 13 6.70 -5.21 2.59
N HIS A 14 6.39 -6.48 2.28
CA HIS A 14 5.08 -7.11 2.49
C HIS A 14 5.07 -7.81 3.86
N LYS A 15 4.09 -7.53 4.71
CA LYS A 15 3.92 -8.28 5.97
C LYS A 15 3.18 -9.56 5.65
N ILE A 16 3.87 -10.69 5.72
CA ILE A 16 3.30 -12.02 5.50
C ILE A 16 2.94 -12.58 6.86
N THR A 17 1.64 -12.78 7.08
CA THR A 17 1.09 -13.53 8.20
C THR A 17 0.57 -14.86 7.66
N LEU A 18 0.84 -15.95 8.37
CA LEU A 18 0.33 -17.27 8.02
C LEU A 18 -1.15 -17.35 8.44
N GLY A 19 -2.07 -17.06 7.51
CA GLY A 19 -3.51 -17.15 7.77
C GLY A 19 -4.38 -16.29 6.84
N ILE A 20 -5.70 -16.46 6.96
CA ILE A 20 -6.72 -15.76 6.14
C ILE A 20 -6.65 -14.23 6.35
N GLU A 21 -6.25 -13.77 7.53
CA GLU A 21 -6.22 -12.35 7.89
C GLU A 21 -5.09 -11.56 7.21
N ASN A 22 -4.13 -12.25 6.58
CA ASN A 22 -3.00 -11.62 5.90
C ASN A 22 -3.43 -10.58 4.86
N GLN A 23 -4.48 -10.91 4.10
CA GLN A 23 -5.01 -10.01 3.07
C GLN A 23 -5.65 -8.76 3.66
N THR A 24 -6.39 -8.90 4.77
CA THR A 24 -7.03 -7.77 5.44
C THR A 24 -5.98 -6.84 6.04
N ALA A 25 -4.98 -7.40 6.73
CA ALA A 25 -3.88 -6.62 7.30
C ALA A 25 -3.09 -5.85 6.21
N GLU A 26 -2.87 -6.47 5.05
CA GLU A 26 -2.16 -5.85 3.94
C GLU A 26 -2.99 -4.73 3.27
N VAL A 27 -4.31 -4.88 3.16
CA VAL A 27 -5.21 -3.81 2.68
C VAL A 27 -5.16 -2.59 3.59
N GLU A 28 -5.30 -2.78 4.90
CA GLU A 28 -5.24 -1.68 5.88
C GLU A 28 -3.89 -0.96 5.86
N ARG A 29 -2.80 -1.73 5.69
CA ARG A 29 -1.45 -1.17 5.56
C ARG A 29 -1.32 -0.30 4.30
N ARG A 30 -1.82 -0.77 3.15
CA ARG A 30 -1.76 -0.02 1.89
C ARG A 30 -2.61 1.25 1.92
N ILE A 31 -3.79 1.20 2.52
CA ILE A 31 -4.62 2.40 2.76
C ILE A 31 -3.81 3.42 3.57
N SER A 32 -3.17 2.98 4.65
CA SER A 32 -2.34 3.85 5.50
C SER A 32 -1.14 4.43 4.74
N GLN A 33 -0.46 3.64 3.91
CA GLN A 33 0.66 4.08 3.09
C GLN A 33 0.23 5.05 1.98
N ALA A 34 -0.92 4.82 1.34
CA ALA A 34 -1.48 5.73 0.36
C ALA A 34 -1.82 7.09 0.99
N TRP A 35 -2.36 7.10 2.21
CA TRP A 35 -2.56 8.33 2.99
C TRP A 35 -1.25 9.05 3.32
N ALA A 36 -0.20 8.31 3.66
CA ALA A 36 1.12 8.89 3.88
C ALA A 36 1.70 9.51 2.59
N ALA A 37 1.57 8.83 1.45
CA ALA A 37 1.98 9.34 0.14
C ALA A 37 1.17 10.59 -0.28
N PHE A 38 -0.13 10.60 0.00
CA PHE A 38 -0.98 11.77 -0.19
C PHE A 38 -0.50 12.94 0.70
N GLY A 39 -0.21 12.66 1.97
CA GLY A 39 0.30 13.63 2.94
C GLY A 39 1.65 14.24 2.53
N ALA A 40 2.55 13.43 1.98
CA ALA A 40 3.82 13.89 1.41
C ALA A 40 3.60 14.85 0.23
N ASN A 41 2.56 14.61 -0.57
CA ASN A 41 2.18 15.44 -1.72
C ASN A 41 1.10 16.50 -1.40
N LYS A 42 0.82 16.77 -0.12
CA LYS A 42 -0.30 17.63 0.33
C LYS A 42 -0.31 19.01 -0.31
N ARG A 43 0.85 19.59 -0.63
CA ARG A 43 0.94 20.93 -1.25
C ARG A 43 0.29 20.95 -2.62
N ILE A 44 0.42 19.86 -3.38
CA ILE A 44 -0.19 19.72 -4.69
C ILE A 44 -1.64 19.29 -4.50
N MET A 45 -1.85 18.19 -3.77
CA MET A 45 -3.17 17.56 -3.64
C MET A 45 -4.21 18.41 -2.91
N ARG A 46 -3.81 19.27 -1.97
CA ARG A 46 -4.69 20.24 -1.28
C ARG A 46 -4.55 21.67 -1.80
N GLY A 47 -3.66 21.89 -2.77
CA GLY A 47 -3.44 23.21 -3.36
C GLY A 47 -4.53 23.57 -4.37
N LYS A 48 -4.65 24.87 -4.68
CA LYS A 48 -5.51 25.37 -5.75
C LYS A 48 -4.84 25.23 -7.13
N LEU A 49 -4.45 24.01 -7.48
CA LEU A 49 -3.86 23.68 -8.78
C LEU A 49 -4.92 23.14 -9.74
N HIS A 50 -4.61 23.15 -11.04
CA HIS A 50 -5.47 22.54 -12.04
C HIS A 50 -5.61 21.04 -11.78
N LEU A 51 -6.83 20.51 -11.95
CA LEU A 51 -7.16 19.10 -11.71
C LEU A 51 -6.22 18.14 -12.45
N LYS A 52 -5.77 18.50 -13.67
CA LYS A 52 -4.82 17.70 -14.45
C LYS A 52 -3.50 17.43 -13.71
N ILE A 53 -3.00 18.40 -12.94
CA ILE A 53 -1.78 18.25 -12.16
C ILE A 53 -2.02 17.30 -10.98
N ASN A 54 -3.15 17.48 -10.27
CA ASN A 54 -3.54 16.61 -9.17
C ASN A 54 -3.74 15.16 -9.65
N ALA A 55 -4.40 14.96 -10.79
CA ALA A 55 -4.59 13.65 -11.39
C ALA A 55 -3.24 13.00 -11.73
N LYS A 56 -2.32 13.72 -12.37
CA LYS A 56 -1.00 13.19 -12.70
C LYS A 56 -0.20 12.79 -11.46
N VAL A 57 -0.19 13.62 -10.42
CA VAL A 57 0.52 13.30 -9.16
C VAL A 57 -0.15 12.13 -8.44
N PHE A 58 -1.48 12.04 -8.47
CA PHE A 58 -2.19 10.90 -7.93
C PHE A 58 -1.80 9.60 -8.64
N GLU A 59 -1.87 9.57 -9.98
CA GLU A 59 -1.53 8.40 -10.79
C GLU A 59 -0.07 7.98 -10.64
N GLN A 60 0.85 8.94 -10.53
CA GLN A 60 2.29 8.64 -10.48
C GLN A 60 2.82 8.34 -9.08
N CYS A 61 2.23 8.92 -8.03
CA CYS A 61 2.82 8.88 -6.68
C CYS A 61 1.95 8.17 -5.65
N ILE A 62 0.63 8.16 -5.82
CA ILE A 62 -0.30 7.64 -4.80
C ILE A 62 -0.87 6.29 -5.27
N MET A 63 -1.30 6.21 -6.53
CA MET A 63 -1.83 4.98 -7.11
C MET A 63 -0.86 3.80 -7.02
N PRO A 64 0.45 3.93 -7.34
CA PRO A 64 1.36 2.79 -7.29
C PRO A 64 1.52 2.24 -5.88
N VAL A 65 1.51 3.10 -4.85
CA VAL A 65 1.58 2.68 -3.45
C VAL A 65 0.33 1.90 -3.04
N PHE A 66 -0.82 2.30 -3.58
CA PHE A 66 -2.10 1.67 -3.28
C PHE A 66 -2.29 0.32 -3.98
N THR A 67 -1.81 0.19 -5.22
CA THR A 67 -2.02 -1.00 -6.07
C THR A 67 -0.87 -1.99 -6.05
N TYR A 68 0.31 -1.60 -5.58
CA TYR A 68 1.45 -2.53 -5.54
C TYR A 68 1.12 -3.77 -4.69
N GLY A 69 1.34 -4.95 -5.28
CA GLY A 69 1.05 -6.24 -4.65
C GLY A 69 -0.44 -6.62 -4.61
N THR A 70 -1.35 -5.92 -5.30
CA THR A 70 -2.74 -6.41 -5.47
C THR A 70 -2.79 -7.64 -6.38
N GLU A 71 -1.83 -7.76 -7.30
CA GLU A 71 -1.67 -8.93 -8.18
C GLU A 71 -1.41 -10.24 -7.41
N THR A 72 -0.88 -10.15 -6.19
CA THR A 72 -0.61 -11.32 -5.33
C THR A 72 -1.74 -11.59 -4.33
N MET A 73 -2.86 -10.87 -4.41
CA MET A 73 -4.01 -11.10 -3.53
C MET A 73 -4.96 -12.13 -4.14
N SER A 74 -5.47 -13.04 -3.32
CA SER A 74 -6.50 -13.98 -3.73
C SER A 74 -7.85 -13.26 -3.82
N LEU A 75 -8.61 -13.54 -4.87
CA LEU A 75 -9.97 -12.98 -5.07
C LEU A 75 -11.04 -13.66 -4.20
N THR A 76 -10.63 -14.55 -3.30
CA THR A 76 -11.50 -15.44 -2.54
C THR A 76 -11.00 -15.48 -1.10
N LYS A 77 -11.94 -15.44 -0.15
CA LYS A 77 -11.70 -15.61 1.28
C LYS A 77 -11.23 -17.03 1.61
#